data_AF-A0A357MSH8-F1
#
_entry.id   AF-A0A357MSH8-F1
#
_cell.length_a   1.000
_cell.length_b   1.000
_cell.length_c   1.000
_cell.angle_alpha   90.00
_cell.angle_beta   90.00
_cell.angle_gamma   90.00
#
_symmetry.space_group_name_H-M   'P 1'
#
loop_
_entity.id
_entity.type
_entity.pdbx_description
1 polymer ?
#
loop_
_entity_poly.entity_id
_entity_poly.type
_entity_poly.pdbx_seq_one_letter_code
_entity_poly.pdbx_strand_id
1 'polypeptide(L)'
;SANQCKYTAPGNPNTYFINAFYMGMGDTCAIEVMPTTITNDIRPTMNHDEVVPFTIKVEKVTESKEIQLTSTGGEITTVSQEFIPTAYCHILKGTFKLSDSDNESKYTISASLENYSKIPKLDKEISILPRDVKVMPSPVIMICGQKQKFAAFVDNETKETNITWSVEGSNAGNIDNAGLYTAPNIAGTYTIKALYYGKFEGTAEVTVQAPPFRLTPTPVTLTYGQTTQFAALVFN
;
A
#
# COMPACT_ATOMS: atom_id res chain seq x y z
N SER A 1 -25.20 59.33 4.49
CA SER A 1 -24.58 58.00 4.39
C SER A 1 -24.39 57.68 2.92
N ALA A 2 -23.21 57.21 2.50
CA ALA A 2 -23.01 56.80 1.10
C ALA A 2 -23.85 55.54 0.83
N ASN A 3 -24.55 55.49 -0.31
CA ASN A 3 -25.19 54.26 -0.77
C ASN A 3 -24.10 53.26 -1.13
N GLN A 4 -23.95 52.19 -0.34
CA GLN A 4 -22.99 51.12 -0.59
C GLN A 4 -23.65 49.99 -1.38
N CYS A 5 -22.97 49.48 -2.40
CA CYS A 5 -23.36 48.27 -3.12
C CYS A 5 -22.35 47.16 -2.80
N LYS A 6 -22.84 45.93 -2.58
CA LYS A 6 -22.00 44.74 -2.42
C LYS A 6 -22.14 43.90 -3.68
N TYR A 7 -21.02 43.62 -4.34
CA TYR A 7 -20.95 42.72 -5.49
C TYR A 7 -20.36 41.37 -5.07
N THR A 8 -20.95 40.29 -5.58
CA THR A 8 -20.43 38.94 -5.44
C THR A 8 -20.09 38.45 -6.84
N ALA A 9 -18.80 38.17 -7.07
CA ALA A 9 -18.35 37.66 -8.35
C ALA A 9 -19.05 36.33 -8.69
N PRO A 10 -19.63 36.19 -9.89
CA PRO A 10 -20.18 34.92 -10.35
C PRO A 10 -19.05 33.93 -10.63
N GLY A 11 -19.35 32.64 -10.62
CA GLY A 11 -18.37 31.58 -10.85
C GLY A 11 -17.89 31.44 -12.30
N ASN A 12 -18.37 32.28 -13.22
CA ASN A 12 -17.99 32.24 -14.63
C ASN A 12 -16.94 33.33 -14.92
N PRO A 13 -15.76 32.97 -15.42
CA PRO A 13 -14.72 33.93 -15.77
C PRO A 13 -15.20 34.86 -16.88
N ASN A 14 -15.23 36.16 -16.61
CA ASN A 14 -15.63 37.19 -17.58
C ASN A 14 -15.30 38.59 -17.05
N THR A 15 -15.42 39.59 -17.91
CA THR A 15 -15.53 40.98 -17.51
C THR A 15 -16.99 41.34 -17.26
N TYR A 16 -17.29 41.75 -16.03
CA TYR A 16 -18.59 42.25 -15.61
C TYR A 16 -18.51 43.78 -15.45
N PHE A 17 -19.65 44.46 -15.42
CA PHE A 17 -19.69 45.90 -15.28
C PHE A 17 -20.68 46.29 -14.18
N ILE A 18 -20.24 47.15 -13.26
CA ILE A 18 -21.14 47.85 -12.33
C ILE A 18 -21.29 49.27 -12.83
N ASN A 19 -22.54 49.66 -13.06
CA ASN A 19 -22.89 51.02 -13.45
C ASN A 19 -23.52 51.76 -12.26
N ALA A 20 -23.02 52.96 -11.99
CA ALA A 20 -23.58 53.88 -11.00
C ALA A 20 -24.12 55.12 -11.72
N PHE A 21 -25.26 55.63 -11.26
CA PHE A 21 -25.90 56.82 -11.83
C PHE A 21 -26.26 57.84 -10.74
N TYR A 22 -25.97 59.11 -10.98
CA TYR A 22 -26.35 60.23 -10.12
C TYR A 22 -26.74 61.45 -10.97
N MET A 23 -27.98 61.92 -10.82
CA MET A 23 -28.50 63.10 -11.52
C MET A 23 -28.25 63.10 -13.05
N GLY A 24 -28.35 61.93 -13.69
CA GLY A 24 -28.13 61.78 -15.14
C GLY A 24 -26.66 61.60 -15.56
N MET A 25 -25.70 61.70 -14.63
CA MET A 25 -24.31 61.33 -14.84
C MET A 25 -24.12 59.86 -14.48
N GLY A 26 -23.44 59.10 -15.33
CA GLY A 26 -23.13 57.68 -15.10
C GLY A 26 -21.63 57.44 -15.01
N ASP A 27 -21.24 56.47 -14.20
CA ASP A 27 -19.88 55.93 -14.17
C ASP A 27 -19.93 54.40 -14.18
N THR A 28 -18.92 53.77 -14.76
CA THR A 28 -18.85 52.33 -14.97
C THR A 28 -17.53 51.78 -14.46
N CYS A 29 -17.61 50.77 -13.60
CA CYS A 29 -16.46 50.00 -13.14
C CYS A 29 -16.47 48.62 -13.78
N ALA A 30 -15.39 48.25 -14.45
CA ALA A 30 -15.17 46.89 -14.95
C ALA A 30 -14.66 45.99 -13.83
N ILE A 31 -15.21 44.78 -13.74
CA ILE A 31 -14.83 43.74 -12.78
C ILE A 31 -14.37 42.52 -13.56
N GLU A 32 -13.09 42.23 -13.50
CA GLU A 32 -12.51 41.05 -14.12
C GLU A 32 -12.57 39.86 -13.16
N VAL A 33 -13.35 38.85 -13.52
CA VAL A 33 -13.39 37.57 -12.80
C VAL A 33 -12.46 36.60 -13.51
N MET A 34 -11.36 36.25 -12.85
CA MET A 34 -10.33 35.37 -13.42
C MET A 34 -10.77 33.89 -13.41
N PRO A 35 -10.29 33.07 -14.36
CA PRO A 35 -10.57 31.63 -14.39
C PRO A 35 -9.76 30.86 -13.33
N THR A 36 -10.28 30.79 -12.11
CA THR A 36 -9.65 30.04 -11.01
C THR A 36 -9.55 28.54 -11.33
N THR A 37 -8.35 27.97 -11.14
CA THR A 37 -8.05 26.56 -11.41
C THR A 37 -7.33 25.93 -10.23
N ILE A 38 -7.56 24.65 -10.01
CA ILE A 38 -6.86 23.84 -9.01
C ILE A 38 -5.90 22.91 -9.74
N THR A 39 -4.62 22.94 -9.38
CA THR A 39 -3.55 22.11 -9.96
C THR A 39 -2.82 21.34 -8.87
N ASN A 40 -2.07 20.29 -9.25
CA ASN A 40 -1.28 19.48 -8.33
C ASN A 40 -0.01 18.92 -8.99
N ASP A 41 0.89 18.43 -8.14
CA ASP A 41 2.09 17.66 -8.49
C ASP A 41 2.05 16.21 -7.94
N ILE A 42 0.86 15.70 -7.58
CA ILE A 42 0.70 14.37 -6.99
C ILE A 42 1.18 13.33 -8.00
N ARG A 43 2.13 12.51 -7.55
CA ARG A 43 2.71 11.42 -8.35
C ARG A 43 1.64 10.33 -8.62
N PRO A 44 1.70 9.67 -9.79
CA PRO A 44 0.70 8.66 -10.16
C PRO A 44 0.89 7.33 -9.41
N THR A 45 2.03 7.11 -8.76
CA THR A 45 2.36 5.86 -8.08
C THR A 45 3.09 6.09 -6.77
N MET A 46 2.99 5.14 -5.83
CA MET A 46 3.77 5.11 -4.59
C MET A 46 4.09 3.70 -4.12
N ASN A 47 5.15 3.57 -3.32
CA ASN A 47 5.41 2.35 -2.54
C ASN A 47 4.51 2.30 -1.30
N HIS A 48 4.33 1.12 -0.72
CA HIS A 48 3.44 0.91 0.42
C HIS A 48 3.87 1.66 1.70
N ASP A 49 5.17 1.70 1.99
CA ASP A 49 5.72 2.33 3.20
C ASP A 49 6.15 3.80 2.96
N GLU A 50 5.82 4.35 1.79
CA GLU A 50 6.23 5.69 1.38
C GLU A 50 5.29 6.77 1.92
N VAL A 51 5.87 7.88 2.38
CA VAL A 51 5.14 9.13 2.64
C VAL A 51 5.32 10.03 1.42
N VAL A 52 4.24 10.25 0.67
CA VAL A 52 4.26 11.01 -0.58
C VAL A 52 3.97 12.49 -0.30
N PRO A 53 4.94 13.40 -0.45
CA PRO A 53 4.65 14.82 -0.42
C PRO A 53 3.91 15.25 -1.69
N PHE A 54 3.02 16.22 -1.55
CA PHE A 54 2.33 16.86 -2.66
C PHE A 54 2.02 18.33 -2.38
N THR A 55 1.73 19.05 -3.45
CA THR A 55 1.35 20.46 -3.49
C THR A 55 0.04 20.59 -4.24
N ILE A 56 -0.94 21.26 -3.64
CA ILE A 56 -2.12 21.78 -4.32
C ILE A 56 -1.93 23.27 -4.53
N LYS A 57 -2.13 23.73 -5.76
CA LYS A 57 -2.06 25.16 -6.09
C LYS A 57 -3.39 25.61 -6.70
N VAL A 58 -4.01 26.57 -6.03
CA VAL A 58 -5.19 27.29 -6.52
C VAL A 58 -4.68 28.56 -7.19
N GLU A 59 -4.86 28.66 -8.49
CA GLU A 59 -4.36 29.77 -9.29
C GLU A 59 -5.44 30.81 -9.55
N LYS A 60 -5.02 32.06 -9.78
CA LYS A 60 -5.89 33.19 -10.10
C LYS A 60 -6.91 33.46 -9.00
N VAL A 61 -6.40 33.62 -7.78
CA VAL A 61 -7.15 34.02 -6.58
C VAL A 61 -6.55 35.28 -5.97
N THR A 62 -7.41 36.20 -5.53
CA THR A 62 -7.03 37.50 -4.96
C THR A 62 -7.18 37.57 -3.44
N GLU A 63 -7.66 36.50 -2.83
CA GLU A 63 -7.83 36.35 -1.38
C GLU A 63 -7.52 34.92 -0.95
N SER A 64 -7.35 34.72 0.36
CA SER A 64 -7.21 33.39 0.96
C SER A 64 -8.42 32.51 0.64
N LYS A 65 -8.19 31.25 0.27
CA LYS A 65 -9.23 30.26 0.00
C LYS A 65 -9.00 29.05 0.89
N GLU A 66 -10.09 28.50 1.41
CA GLU A 66 -10.06 27.27 2.18
C GLU A 66 -10.08 26.06 1.23
N ILE A 67 -8.98 25.31 1.23
CA ILE A 67 -8.79 24.13 0.38
C ILE A 67 -9.18 22.91 1.21
N GLN A 68 -10.25 22.24 0.79
CA GLN A 68 -10.72 21.01 1.41
C GLN A 68 -10.10 19.81 0.69
N LEU A 69 -9.41 18.96 1.45
CA LEU A 69 -8.81 17.73 0.96
C LEU A 69 -9.59 16.52 1.47
N THR A 70 -9.83 15.58 0.57
CA THR A 70 -10.42 14.28 0.91
C THR A 70 -9.67 13.18 0.17
N SER A 71 -9.69 11.97 0.71
CA SER A 71 -9.16 10.79 0.03
C SER A 71 -10.13 9.61 0.18
N THR A 72 -10.08 8.68 -0.78
CA THR A 72 -10.87 7.43 -0.73
C THR A 72 -10.36 6.42 0.30
N GLY A 73 -9.22 6.73 0.94
CA GLY A 73 -8.48 5.93 1.93
C GLY A 73 -7.13 6.63 2.16
N GLY A 74 -6.21 6.03 2.90
CA GLY A 74 -4.96 6.71 3.28
C GLY A 74 -5.18 7.84 4.27
N GLU A 75 -4.06 8.35 4.78
CA GLU A 75 -4.04 9.51 5.65
C GLU A 75 -3.39 10.69 4.92
N ILE A 76 -4.15 11.78 4.81
CA ILE A 76 -3.64 13.08 4.38
C ILE A 76 -3.23 13.87 5.63
N THR A 77 -2.01 14.41 5.63
CA THR A 77 -1.56 15.39 6.63
C THR A 77 -1.24 16.70 5.94
N THR A 78 -1.92 17.78 6.34
CA THR A 78 -1.59 19.13 5.88
C THR A 78 -0.30 19.59 6.57
N VAL A 79 0.71 19.97 5.79
CA VAL A 79 2.00 20.45 6.29
C VAL A 79 2.01 21.97 6.40
N SER A 80 1.54 22.66 5.35
CA SER A 80 1.44 24.11 5.35
C SER A 80 0.42 24.61 4.35
N GLN A 81 -0.04 25.84 4.55
CA GLN A 81 -0.93 26.53 3.62
C GLN A 81 -0.57 28.02 3.61
N GLU A 82 -0.44 28.59 2.42
CA GLU A 82 0.04 29.96 2.22
C GLU A 82 -0.70 30.62 1.04
N PHE A 83 -1.15 31.86 1.25
CA PHE A 83 -1.66 32.73 0.19
C PHE A 83 -0.55 33.68 -0.27
N ILE A 84 -0.31 33.73 -1.58
CA ILE A 84 0.69 34.58 -2.22
C ILE A 84 -0.04 35.60 -3.13
N PRO A 85 -0.39 36.79 -2.62
CA PRO A 85 -1.18 37.77 -3.36
C PRO A 85 -0.50 38.24 -4.66
N THR A 86 0.82 38.44 -4.63
CA THR A 86 1.61 38.90 -5.78
C THR A 86 1.66 37.90 -6.92
N ALA A 87 1.47 36.61 -6.62
CA ALA A 87 1.43 35.53 -7.59
C ALA A 87 -0.02 35.07 -7.89
N TYR A 88 -1.02 35.76 -7.32
CA TYR A 88 -2.44 35.40 -7.38
C TYR A 88 -2.69 33.91 -7.13
N CYS A 89 -2.02 33.32 -6.13
CA CYS A 89 -2.17 31.89 -5.86
C CYS A 89 -2.24 31.56 -4.38
N HIS A 90 -2.94 30.48 -4.09
CA HIS A 90 -3.00 29.85 -2.78
C HIS A 90 -2.37 28.46 -2.88
N ILE A 91 -1.36 28.18 -2.06
CA ILE A 91 -0.61 26.94 -2.07
C ILE A 91 -0.90 26.18 -0.78
N LEU A 92 -1.23 24.90 -0.90
CA LEU A 92 -1.26 23.96 0.22
C LEU A 92 -0.24 22.87 -0.05
N LYS A 93 0.62 22.60 0.94
CA LYS A 93 1.53 21.45 0.93
C LYS A 93 1.03 20.42 1.92
N GLY A 94 1.01 19.16 1.50
CA GLY A 94 0.55 18.05 2.29
C GLY A 94 1.41 16.81 2.06
N THR A 95 1.16 15.79 2.87
CA THR A 95 1.65 14.44 2.65
C THR A 95 0.49 13.46 2.59
N PHE A 96 0.67 12.41 1.81
CA PHE A 96 -0.21 11.26 1.76
C PHE A 96 0.58 10.02 2.16
N LYS A 97 0.05 9.22 3.08
CA LYS A 97 0.61 7.92 3.46
C LYS A 97 -0.52 6.89 3.53
N LEU A 98 -0.19 5.61 3.37
CA LEU A 98 -1.14 4.55 3.66
C LEU A 98 -1.28 4.36 5.17
N SER A 99 -2.49 4.10 5.62
CA SER A 99 -2.77 3.60 6.97
C SER A 99 -2.55 2.09 7.02
N ASP A 100 -2.38 1.51 8.22
CA ASP A 100 -2.22 0.06 8.39
C ASP A 100 -3.47 -0.74 7.96
N SER A 101 -4.62 -0.08 7.89
CA SER A 101 -5.89 -0.67 7.43
C SER A 101 -6.12 -0.57 5.92
N ASP A 102 -5.31 0.22 5.22
CA ASP A 102 -5.53 0.52 3.81
C ASP A 102 -5.23 -0.69 2.92
N ASN A 103 -6.24 -1.10 2.16
CA ASN A 103 -6.16 -2.34 1.40
C ASN A 103 -6.42 -2.22 -0.11
N GLU A 104 -6.59 -1.03 -0.64
CA GLU A 104 -6.81 -0.79 -2.05
C GLU A 104 -5.50 -0.71 -2.84
N SER A 105 -5.56 -1.11 -4.11
CA SER A 105 -4.45 -0.97 -5.08
C SER A 105 -4.32 0.45 -5.65
N LYS A 106 -5.30 1.32 -5.34
CA LYS A 106 -5.42 2.68 -5.86
C LYS A 106 -6.22 3.55 -4.90
N TYR A 107 -5.81 4.81 -4.79
CA TYR A 107 -6.53 5.85 -4.04
C TYR A 107 -6.74 7.08 -4.90
N THR A 108 -7.75 7.87 -4.56
CA THR A 108 -7.99 9.18 -5.17
C THR A 108 -7.87 10.26 -4.11
N ILE A 109 -6.95 11.21 -4.33
CA ILE A 109 -6.85 12.45 -3.55
C ILE A 109 -7.68 13.50 -4.27
N SER A 110 -8.65 14.07 -3.57
CA SER A 110 -9.55 15.09 -4.11
C SER A 110 -9.32 16.42 -3.40
N ALA A 111 -9.14 17.49 -4.17
CA ALA A 111 -9.04 18.85 -3.67
C ALA A 111 -10.21 19.68 -4.19
N SER A 112 -10.86 20.43 -3.30
CA SER A 112 -11.98 21.31 -3.62
C SER A 112 -11.90 22.60 -2.81
N LEU A 113 -12.68 23.61 -3.21
CA LEU A 113 -12.77 24.87 -2.50
C LEU A 113 -14.12 24.98 -1.79
N GLU A 114 -14.09 25.28 -0.51
CA GLU A 114 -15.31 25.44 0.28
C GLU A 114 -16.13 26.64 -0.21
N ASN A 115 -17.45 26.46 -0.38
CA ASN A 115 -18.37 27.48 -0.88
C ASN A 115 -18.15 27.90 -2.36
N TYR A 116 -17.29 27.22 -3.13
CA TYR A 116 -17.05 27.50 -4.55
C TYR A 116 -17.36 26.30 -5.46
N SER A 117 -18.60 25.80 -5.43
CA SER A 117 -19.05 24.62 -6.20
C SER A 117 -18.97 24.73 -7.72
N LYS A 118 -18.76 25.95 -8.25
CA LYS A 118 -18.56 26.20 -9.69
C LYS A 118 -17.13 25.93 -10.15
N ILE A 119 -16.16 25.93 -9.23
CA ILE A 119 -14.78 25.55 -9.54
C ILE A 119 -14.73 24.02 -9.48
N PRO A 120 -14.36 23.33 -10.59
CA PRO A 120 -14.29 21.88 -10.59
C PRO A 120 -13.33 21.38 -9.51
N LYS A 121 -13.77 20.34 -8.80
CA LYS A 121 -12.86 19.61 -7.92
C LYS A 121 -11.74 18.97 -8.74
N LEU A 122 -10.56 18.91 -8.15
CA LEU A 122 -9.43 18.18 -8.70
C LEU A 122 -9.42 16.80 -8.07
N ASP A 123 -9.61 15.76 -8.87
CA ASP A 123 -9.41 14.38 -8.45
C ASP A 123 -8.11 13.86 -9.08
N LYS A 124 -7.23 13.28 -8.27
CA LYS A 124 -5.98 12.69 -8.74
C LYS A 124 -5.77 11.31 -8.15
N GLU A 125 -5.54 10.35 -9.04
CA GLU A 125 -5.32 8.97 -8.68
C GLU A 125 -3.85 8.70 -8.39
N ILE A 126 -3.62 7.87 -7.36
CA ILE A 126 -2.32 7.32 -7.00
C ILE A 126 -2.46 5.80 -6.89
N SER A 127 -1.66 5.07 -7.66
CA SER A 127 -1.65 3.60 -7.70
C SER A 127 -0.54 3.04 -6.82
N ILE A 128 -0.82 1.98 -6.06
CA ILE A 128 0.16 1.37 -5.17
C ILE A 128 0.94 0.32 -5.93
N LEU A 129 2.26 0.42 -5.89
CA LEU A 129 3.13 -0.58 -6.54
C LEU A 129 3.00 -1.93 -5.81
N PRO A 130 2.92 -3.06 -6.54
CA PRO A 130 2.83 -4.38 -5.93
C PRO A 130 4.10 -4.67 -5.12
N ARG A 131 3.95 -5.44 -4.03
CA ARG A 131 5.10 -5.92 -3.26
C ARG A 131 5.61 -7.24 -3.81
N ASP A 132 6.93 -7.41 -3.80
CA ASP A 132 7.60 -8.68 -4.07
C ASP A 132 7.84 -9.43 -2.76
N VAL A 133 7.33 -10.65 -2.62
CA VAL A 133 7.51 -11.48 -1.41
C VAL A 133 8.28 -12.74 -1.75
N LYS A 134 9.40 -12.97 -1.08
CA LYS A 134 10.26 -14.14 -1.24
C LYS A 134 10.40 -14.90 0.07
N VAL A 135 10.31 -16.22 0.02
CA VAL A 135 10.56 -17.09 1.17
C VAL A 135 11.90 -17.79 0.98
N MET A 136 12.78 -17.68 1.98
CA MET A 136 14.10 -18.30 1.96
C MET A 136 14.36 -19.10 3.24
N PRO A 137 15.13 -20.20 3.20
CA PRO A 137 15.73 -20.79 2.00
C PRO A 137 14.71 -21.46 1.07
N SER A 138 14.99 -21.55 -0.23
CA SER A 138 14.19 -22.28 -1.22
C SER A 138 15.06 -22.66 -2.42
N PRO A 139 15.09 -23.93 -2.90
CA PRO A 139 14.43 -25.10 -2.31
C PRO A 139 15.18 -25.65 -1.08
N VAL A 140 14.52 -26.50 -0.28
CA VAL A 140 15.12 -27.20 0.87
C VAL A 140 14.87 -28.70 0.79
N ILE A 141 15.88 -29.52 1.13
CA ILE A 141 15.74 -30.97 1.33
C ILE A 141 15.92 -31.27 2.83
N MET A 142 15.00 -32.04 3.41
CA MET A 142 14.99 -32.39 4.83
C MET A 142 14.66 -33.87 5.03
N ILE A 143 15.03 -34.42 6.18
CA ILE A 143 14.58 -35.74 6.64
C ILE A 143 13.31 -35.56 7.49
N CYS A 144 12.43 -36.57 7.49
CA CYS A 144 11.25 -36.63 8.37
C CYS A 144 11.55 -36.14 9.80
N GLY A 145 10.69 -35.28 10.34
CA GLY A 145 10.80 -34.75 11.71
C GLY A 145 11.85 -33.66 11.93
N GLN A 146 12.69 -33.32 10.93
CA GLN A 146 13.64 -32.21 11.04
C GLN A 146 12.93 -30.86 11.09
N LYS A 147 13.62 -29.86 11.64
CA LYS A 147 13.15 -28.47 11.70
C LYS A 147 13.98 -27.56 10.81
N GLN A 148 13.33 -26.63 10.11
CA GLN A 148 13.97 -25.62 9.27
C GLN A 148 13.33 -24.26 9.52
N LYS A 149 14.18 -23.24 9.71
CA LYS A 149 13.73 -21.85 9.80
C LYS A 149 13.61 -21.24 8.40
N PHE A 150 12.46 -20.64 8.12
CA PHE A 150 12.24 -19.81 6.94
C PHE A 150 12.12 -18.35 7.35
N ALA A 151 12.49 -17.46 6.43
CA ALA A 151 12.34 -16.02 6.55
C ALA A 151 11.62 -15.49 5.30
N ALA A 152 10.77 -14.48 5.49
CA ALA A 152 10.10 -13.79 4.41
C ALA A 152 10.81 -12.46 4.15
N PHE A 153 11.09 -12.19 2.87
CA PHE A 153 11.66 -10.96 2.38
C PHE A 153 10.60 -10.24 1.56
N VAL A 154 10.30 -8.99 1.93
CA VAL A 154 9.37 -8.13 1.22
C VAL A 154 10.16 -6.98 0.64
N ASP A 155 10.14 -6.82 -0.68
CA ASP A 155 10.91 -5.80 -1.41
C ASP A 155 12.42 -5.84 -1.07
N ASN A 156 12.95 -7.06 -0.86
CA ASN A 156 14.32 -7.37 -0.43
C ASN A 156 14.68 -6.99 1.01
N GLU A 157 13.70 -6.63 1.85
CA GLU A 157 13.89 -6.45 3.29
C GLU A 157 13.30 -7.60 4.08
N THR A 158 14.00 -8.06 5.12
CA THR A 158 13.46 -9.06 6.04
C THR A 158 12.25 -8.49 6.79
N LYS A 159 11.12 -9.19 6.78
CA LYS A 159 9.94 -8.83 7.58
C LYS A 159 9.59 -9.96 8.56
N GLU A 160 9.41 -9.60 9.81
CA GLU A 160 9.00 -10.52 10.89
C GLU A 160 7.56 -10.29 11.36
N THR A 161 6.98 -9.13 11.05
CA THR A 161 5.60 -8.77 11.38
C THR A 161 4.69 -8.83 10.15
N ASN A 162 3.39 -9.01 10.39
CA ASN A 162 2.36 -9.04 9.35
C ASN A 162 2.53 -10.16 8.31
N ILE A 163 3.35 -11.16 8.61
CA ILE A 163 3.48 -12.41 7.85
C ILE A 163 2.61 -13.47 8.52
N THR A 164 1.70 -14.04 7.74
CA THR A 164 0.98 -15.26 8.12
C THR A 164 1.64 -16.44 7.43
N TRP A 165 2.18 -17.36 8.21
CA TRP A 165 2.81 -18.58 7.71
C TRP A 165 1.80 -19.71 7.55
N SER A 166 1.93 -20.49 6.49
CA SER A 166 1.18 -21.73 6.28
C SER A 166 2.01 -22.74 5.51
N VAL A 167 1.60 -24.00 5.56
CA VAL A 167 2.19 -25.06 4.74
C VAL A 167 1.07 -25.76 3.96
N GLU A 168 1.30 -25.94 2.67
CA GLU A 168 0.39 -26.63 1.76
C GLU A 168 0.88 -28.07 1.53
N GLY A 169 -0.08 -29.00 1.52
CA GLY A 169 0.12 -30.44 1.31
C GLY A 169 -0.62 -31.30 2.34
N SER A 170 -0.97 -32.54 1.97
CA SER A 170 -1.60 -33.49 2.89
C SER A 170 -0.60 -33.94 3.95
N ASN A 171 -0.98 -33.84 5.23
CA ASN A 171 -0.09 -34.16 6.36
C ASN A 171 1.24 -33.39 6.33
N ALA A 172 1.24 -32.13 5.88
CA ALA A 172 2.45 -31.37 5.58
C ALA A 172 3.29 -30.90 6.79
N GLY A 173 3.04 -31.41 7.99
CA GLY A 173 3.70 -30.96 9.21
C GLY A 173 3.11 -29.64 9.72
N ASN A 174 3.92 -28.85 10.43
CA ASN A 174 3.49 -27.56 10.96
C ASN A 174 4.58 -26.49 10.79
N ILE A 175 4.16 -25.24 10.57
CA ILE A 175 5.02 -24.06 10.65
C ILE A 175 4.45 -23.13 11.73
N ASP A 176 5.32 -22.58 12.58
CA ASP A 176 4.90 -21.61 13.60
C ASP A 176 4.89 -20.16 13.05
N ASN A 177 4.38 -19.22 13.84
CA ASN A 177 4.33 -17.80 13.45
C ASN A 177 5.71 -17.16 13.29
N ALA A 178 6.76 -17.79 13.81
CA ALA A 178 8.13 -17.34 13.60
C ALA A 178 8.72 -17.91 12.31
N GLY A 179 8.00 -18.74 11.54
CA GLY A 179 8.51 -19.37 10.33
C GLY A 179 9.40 -20.60 10.59
N LEU A 180 9.34 -21.21 11.79
CA LEU A 180 10.01 -22.48 12.06
C LEU A 180 9.11 -23.64 11.62
N TYR A 181 9.49 -24.29 10.53
CA TYR A 181 8.82 -25.46 9.99
C TYR A 181 9.33 -26.74 10.64
N THR A 182 8.42 -27.64 11.00
CA THR A 182 8.72 -29.03 11.42
C THR A 182 8.17 -29.98 10.37
N ALA A 183 9.08 -30.69 9.69
CA ALA A 183 8.74 -31.63 8.64
C ALA A 183 7.90 -32.80 9.17
N PRO A 184 6.90 -33.28 8.43
CA PRO A 184 6.11 -34.43 8.83
C PRO A 184 6.92 -35.72 8.78
N ASN A 185 6.34 -36.79 9.31
CA ASN A 185 6.91 -38.14 9.26
C ASN A 185 6.61 -38.87 7.93
N ILE A 186 6.23 -38.14 6.89
CA ILE A 186 5.84 -38.66 5.58
C ILE A 186 6.70 -37.96 4.52
N ALA A 187 7.43 -38.76 3.75
CA ALA A 187 8.21 -38.27 2.62
C ALA A 187 7.29 -37.69 1.55
N GLY A 188 7.71 -36.60 0.93
CA GLY A 188 6.92 -35.88 -0.06
C GLY A 188 7.43 -34.46 -0.30
N THR A 189 6.77 -33.74 -1.19
CA THR A 189 7.03 -32.33 -1.45
C THR A 189 5.93 -31.49 -0.81
N TYR A 190 6.34 -30.44 -0.11
CA TYR A 190 5.47 -29.51 0.59
C TYR A 190 5.84 -28.07 0.22
N THR A 191 4.88 -27.17 0.31
CA THR A 191 5.09 -25.76 -0.03
C THR A 191 4.87 -24.90 1.21
N ILE A 192 5.91 -24.21 1.65
CA ILE A 192 5.82 -23.18 2.68
C ILE A 192 5.32 -21.91 2.03
N LYS A 193 4.31 -21.28 2.62
CA LYS A 193 3.70 -20.05 2.14
C LYS A 193 3.78 -18.97 3.21
N ALA A 194 4.27 -17.80 2.80
CA ALA A 194 4.24 -16.57 3.60
C ALA A 194 3.26 -15.59 2.95
N LEU A 195 2.26 -15.16 3.72
CA LEU A 195 1.26 -14.19 3.27
C LEU A 195 1.43 -12.88 4.05
N TYR A 196 1.90 -11.83 3.37
CA TYR A 196 2.12 -10.51 3.93
C TYR A 196 0.85 -9.65 3.85
N TYR A 197 0.41 -9.11 4.99
CA TYR A 197 -0.87 -8.37 5.16
C TYR A 197 -2.10 -9.09 4.56
N GLY A 198 -2.08 -10.43 4.49
CA GLY A 198 -3.18 -11.20 3.92
C GLY A 198 -3.29 -11.13 2.39
N LYS A 199 -2.30 -10.58 1.68
CA LYS A 199 -2.42 -10.23 0.26
C LYS A 199 -1.25 -10.63 -0.62
N PHE A 200 -0.04 -10.31 -0.20
CA PHE A 200 1.15 -10.54 -1.00
C PHE A 200 1.75 -11.87 -0.58
N GLU A 201 1.87 -12.80 -1.52
CA GLU A 201 2.33 -14.16 -1.22
C GLU A 201 3.74 -14.42 -1.75
N GLY A 202 4.50 -15.15 -0.97
CA GLY A 202 5.74 -15.78 -1.39
C GLY A 202 5.75 -17.25 -0.97
N THR A 203 6.43 -18.09 -1.73
CA THR A 203 6.47 -19.54 -1.47
C THR A 203 7.90 -20.10 -1.46
N ALA A 204 8.09 -21.19 -0.73
CA ALA A 204 9.31 -22.00 -0.76
C ALA A 204 8.97 -23.49 -0.86
N GLU A 205 9.74 -24.21 -1.67
CA GLU A 205 9.55 -25.65 -1.84
C GLU A 205 10.41 -26.44 -0.84
N VAL A 206 9.82 -27.45 -0.22
CA VAL A 206 10.49 -28.37 0.71
C VAL A 206 10.26 -29.80 0.29
N THR A 207 11.34 -30.54 0.06
CA THR A 207 11.30 -31.98 -0.18
C THR A 207 11.71 -32.72 1.09
N VAL A 208 10.78 -33.51 1.64
CA VAL A 208 11.02 -34.35 2.82
C VAL A 208 11.30 -35.79 2.37
N GLN A 209 12.39 -36.35 2.87
CA GLN A 209 12.82 -37.70 2.59
C GLN A 209 12.66 -38.59 3.82
N ALA A 210 12.37 -39.87 3.57
CA ALA A 210 12.37 -40.86 4.64
C ALA A 210 13.78 -41.01 5.21
N PRO A 211 13.93 -41.22 6.52
CA PRO A 211 15.24 -41.47 7.11
C PRO A 211 15.82 -42.76 6.51
N PRO A 212 17.14 -42.80 6.22
CA PRO A 212 17.75 -44.04 5.77
C PRO A 212 17.60 -45.11 6.87
N PHE A 213 17.40 -46.36 6.47
CA PHE A 213 17.35 -47.49 7.40
C PHE A 213 18.06 -48.72 6.83
N ARG A 214 18.45 -49.65 7.71
CA ARG A 214 19.05 -50.94 7.33
C ARG A 214 18.54 -52.06 8.22
N LEU A 215 18.55 -53.28 7.70
CA LEU A 215 18.31 -54.48 8.50
C LEU A 215 19.63 -54.98 9.09
N THR A 216 19.56 -55.58 10.28
CA THR A 216 20.69 -56.28 10.91
C THR A 216 20.21 -57.57 11.56
N PRO A 217 20.96 -58.69 11.47
CA PRO A 217 22.22 -58.83 10.73
C PRO A 217 22.01 -59.00 9.21
N THR A 218 23.00 -58.59 8.40
CA THR A 218 23.05 -58.81 6.94
C THR A 218 24.51 -58.94 6.46
N PRO A 219 24.94 -60.01 5.74
CA PRO A 219 24.15 -61.19 5.33
C PRO A 219 23.97 -62.22 6.47
N VAL A 220 22.94 -63.07 6.36
CA VAL A 220 22.66 -64.16 7.32
C VAL A 220 22.56 -65.49 6.59
N THR A 221 23.16 -66.54 7.16
CA THR A 221 23.04 -67.92 6.68
C THR A 221 22.34 -68.75 7.76
N LEU A 222 21.26 -69.47 7.40
CA LEU A 222 20.48 -70.30 8.32
C LEU A 222 20.37 -71.73 7.79
N THR A 223 20.31 -72.70 8.70
CA THR A 223 20.01 -74.12 8.38
C THR A 223 18.53 -74.45 8.62
N TYR A 224 18.04 -75.58 8.08
CA TYR A 224 16.62 -75.98 8.18
C TYR A 224 16.14 -76.02 9.63
N GLY A 225 15.03 -75.32 9.91
CA GLY A 225 14.43 -75.23 11.24
C GLY A 225 15.03 -74.15 12.15
N GLN A 226 16.06 -73.41 11.73
CA GLN A 226 16.59 -72.29 12.51
C GLN A 226 15.75 -71.02 12.34
N THR A 227 15.55 -70.33 13.45
CA THR A 227 14.98 -68.98 13.49
C THR A 227 16.08 -67.97 13.80
N THR A 228 15.95 -66.76 13.26
CA THR A 228 16.79 -65.62 13.60
C THR A 228 15.92 -64.39 13.77
N GLN A 229 16.40 -63.42 14.54
CA GLN A 229 15.73 -62.14 14.71
C GLN A 229 16.43 -61.08 13.86
N PHE A 230 15.63 -60.29 13.13
CA PHE A 230 16.12 -59.10 12.44
C PHE A 230 15.68 -57.85 13.21
N ALA A 231 16.53 -56.85 13.23
CA ALA A 231 16.18 -55.51 13.66
C ALA A 231 16.31 -54.53 12.48
N ALA A 232 15.35 -53.60 12.37
CA ALA A 232 15.48 -52.45 11.50
C ALA A 232 16.10 -51.29 12.28
N LEU A 233 17.25 -50.81 11.83
CA LEU A 233 17.94 -49.68 12.42
C LEU A 233 17.75 -48.46 11.52
N VAL A 234 17.01 -47.48 12.03
CA VAL A 234 16.79 -46.16 11.40
C VAL A 234 17.95 -45.23 11.76
N PHE A 235 18.42 -44.45 10.80
CA PHE A 235 19.45 -43.42 10.99
C PHE A 235 18.78 -42.04 11.06
N ASN A 236 19.14 -41.25 12.07
CA ASN A 236 18.66 -39.88 12.26
C ASN A 236 19.65 -38.85 11.72
#